data_AF-A0A2I0UV07-F1
#
_entry.id   AF-A0A2I0UV07-F1
#
_cell.length_a   1.000
_cell.length_b   1.000
_cell.length_c   1.000
_cell.angle_alpha   90.00
_cell.angle_beta   90.00
_cell.angle_gamma   90.00
#
_symmetry.space_group_name_H-M   'P 1'
#
loop_
_entity.id
_entity.type
_entity.pdbx_description
1 polymer ?
#
loop_
_entity_poly.entity_id
_entity_poly.type
_entity_poly.pdbx_seq_one_letter_code
_entity_poly.pdbx_strand_id
1 'polypeptide(L)' 'MKGLMIMEDIKFAQLDPQQLAKINELEKKIGVTLIAYDSSSGSSHSSDAYETNNSTTANHPS' A
#
# COMPACT_ATOMS: atom_id res chain seq x y z
N MET A 1 29.31 17.41 -12.71
CA MET A 1 28.72 16.15 -13.21
C MET A 1 27.32 16.03 -12.64
N LYS A 2 26.30 15.81 -13.49
CA LYS A 2 24.90 15.68 -13.05
C LYS A 2 24.79 14.47 -12.12
N GLY A 3 24.23 14.67 -10.93
CA GLY A 3 23.98 13.60 -9.96
C GLY A 3 23.11 12.52 -10.59
N LEU A 4 23.68 11.34 -10.76
CA LEU A 4 22.96 10.16 -11.20
C LEU A 4 22.15 9.69 -9.98
N MET A 5 20.86 10.05 -9.94
CA MET A 5 19.94 9.50 -8.96
C MET A 5 19.81 8.01 -9.29
N ILE A 6 20.45 7.18 -8.47
CA ILE A 6 20.32 5.72 -8.51
C ILE A 6 18.87 5.38 -8.17
N MET A 7 18.06 5.15 -9.21
CA MET A 7 16.68 4.64 -9.11
C MET A 7 16.72 3.15 -8.74
N GLU A 8 17.27 2.81 -7.57
CA GLU A 8 17.45 1.41 -7.17
C GLU A 8 16.15 0.75 -6.65
N ASP A 9 15.09 1.54 -6.41
CA ASP A 9 13.85 1.04 -5.80
C ASP A 9 12.59 1.13 -6.69
N ILE A 10 12.73 1.45 -7.99
CA ILE A 10 11.56 1.50 -8.89
C ILE A 10 11.48 0.21 -9.70
N LYS A 11 10.59 -0.70 -9.28
CA LYS A 11 10.30 -1.95 -10.00
C LYS A 11 9.32 -1.70 -11.14
N PHE A 12 9.77 -1.89 -12.38
CA PHE A 12 8.90 -1.86 -13.56
C PHE A 12 8.34 -3.24 -13.88
N ALA A 13 7.03 -3.37 -13.96
CA ALA A 13 6.39 -4.56 -14.49
C ALA A 13 6.41 -4.50 -16.03
N GLN A 14 6.87 -5.58 -16.68
CA GLN A 14 6.64 -5.77 -18.11
C GLN A 14 5.24 -6.35 -18.30
N LEU A 15 4.35 -5.56 -18.88
CA LEU A 15 2.98 -5.97 -19.16
C LEU A 15 2.79 -6.12 -20.66
N ASP A 16 2.13 -7.19 -21.07
CA ASP A 16 1.63 -7.30 -22.44
C ASP A 16 0.39 -6.39 -22.65
N PRO A 17 -0.01 -6.13 -23.91
CA PRO A 17 -1.15 -5.25 -24.19
C PRO A 17 -2.48 -5.72 -23.59
N GLN A 18 -2.71 -7.03 -23.45
CA GLN A 18 -3.96 -7.56 -22.87
C GLN A 18 -3.97 -7.38 -21.35
N GLN A 19 -2.85 -7.58 -20.68
CA GLN A 19 -2.69 -7.34 -19.24
C GLN A 19 -2.89 -5.87 -18.90
N LEU A 20 -2.28 -4.98 -19.68
CA LEU A 20 -2.45 -3.53 -19.52
C LEU A 20 -3.91 -3.11 -19.75
N ALA A 21 -4.58 -3.67 -20.75
CA ALA A 21 -5.99 -3.39 -21.00
C ALA A 21 -6.89 -3.78 -19.81
N LYS A 22 -6.64 -4.93 -19.19
CA LYS A 22 -7.38 -5.37 -17.99
C LYS A 22 -7.20 -4.43 -16.81
N ILE A 23 -5.98 -3.96 -16.56
CA ILE A 23 -5.71 -2.99 -15.47
C ILE A 23 -6.45 -1.68 -15.75
N ASN A 24 -6.35 -1.15 -16.98
CA ASN A 24 -7.03 0.09 -17.36
C ASN A 24 -8.55 -0.01 -17.25
N GLU A 25 -9.14 -1.15 -17.63
CA GLU A 25 -10.58 -1.37 -17.49
C GLU A 25 -11.00 -1.40 -16.02
N LEU A 26 -10.21 -2.07 -15.17
CA LEU A 26 -10.44 -2.15 -13.74
C LEU A 26 -10.40 -0.76 -13.07
N GLU A 27 -9.37 0.02 -13.36
CA GLU A 27 -9.21 1.39 -12.88
C GLU A 27 -10.39 2.27 -13.27
N LYS A 28 -10.81 2.23 -14.55
CA LYS A 28 -11.97 2.99 -15.04
C LYS A 28 -13.27 2.57 -14.40
N LYS A 29 -13.48 1.27 -14.21
CA LYS A 29 -14.72 0.72 -13.63
C LYS A 29 -14.94 1.16 -12.19
N ILE A 30 -13.86 1.26 -11.41
CA ILE A 30 -13.91 1.61 -9.98
C ILE A 30 -13.68 3.12 -9.78
N GLY A 31 -13.13 3.82 -10.77
CA GLY A 31 -12.83 5.25 -10.70
C GLY A 31 -11.59 5.54 -9.85
N VAL A 32 -10.60 4.66 -9.88
CA VAL A 32 -9.36 4.74 -9.06
C VAL A 32 -8.12 4.46 -9.90
N THR A 33 -6.95 4.71 -9.33
CA THR A 33 -5.64 4.32 -9.90
C THR A 33 -5.03 3.19 -9.08
N LEU A 34 -4.53 2.15 -9.74
CA LEU A 34 -3.92 0.99 -9.11
C LEU A 34 -2.43 1.25 -8.87
N ILE A 35 -2.00 1.17 -7.61
CA ILE A 35 -0.60 1.30 -7.22
C ILE A 35 -0.11 -0.03 -6.66
N ALA A 36 0.91 -0.60 -7.29
CA ALA A 36 1.62 -1.76 -6.76
C ALA A 36 2.76 -1.27 -5.86
N TYR A 37 2.79 -1.75 -4.61
CA TYR A 37 3.87 -1.50 -3.68
C TYR A 37 4.36 -2.83 -3.10
N ASP A 38 5.65 -2.89 -2.80
CA ASP A 38 6.26 -4.05 -2.15
C ASP A 38 6.24 -3.82 -0.64
N SER A 39 5.55 -4.67 0.12
CA SER A 39 5.50 -4.53 1.58
C SER A 39 6.83 -4.93 2.25
N SER A 40 7.72 -5.64 1.53
CA SER A 40 9.03 -6.05 2.06
C SER A 40 10.09 -4.95 1.98
N SER A 41 9.87 -3.88 1.20
CA SER A 41 10.76 -2.71 1.16
C SER A 41 10.49 -1.73 2.30
N GLY A 42 9.39 -1.90 3.04
CA GLY A 42 9.20 -1.31 4.36
C GLY A 42 9.99 -2.13 5.37
N SER A 43 11.12 -1.60 5.82
CA SER A 43 11.92 -2.13 6.93
C SER A 43 11.05 -2.76 8.02
N SER A 44 11.41 -3.98 8.44
CA SER A 44 10.96 -4.66 9.64
C SER A 44 10.62 -3.69 10.79
N HIS A 45 9.35 -3.33 10.92
CA HIS A 45 8.80 -2.83 12.17
C HIS A 45 7.73 -3.83 12.58
N SER A 46 8.19 -4.85 13.29
CA SER A 46 7.35 -5.61 14.19
C SER A 46 6.55 -4.63 15.05
N SER A 47 5.24 -4.62 14.91
CA SER A 47 4.31 -4.62 16.04
C SER A 47 2.90 -4.72 15.50
N ASP A 48 2.43 -5.95 15.42
CA ASP A 48 1.05 -6.28 15.70
C ASP A 48 0.59 -5.51 16.95
N ALA A 49 -0.25 -4.49 16.77
CA ALA A 49 -1.09 -3.95 17.82
C ALA A 49 -2.23 -3.12 17.20
N TYR A 50 -3.19 -3.78 16.56
CA TYR A 50 -4.55 -3.24 16.57
C TYR A 50 -5.11 -3.48 17.99
N GLU A 51 -4.85 -2.56 18.92
CA GLU A 51 -5.55 -2.56 20.21
C GLU A 51 -7.03 -2.23 19.95
N THR A 52 -7.85 -3.27 19.93
CA THR A 52 -9.30 -3.15 20.11
C THR A 52 -9.61 -3.40 21.58
N ASN A 53 -9.81 -2.34 22.34
CA ASN A 53 -10.42 -2.41 23.66
C ASN A 53 -11.31 -1.18 23.90
N ASN A 54 -12.55 -1.33 23.42
CA ASN A 54 -13.73 -0.59 23.83
C ASN A 54 -13.74 -0.38 25.36
N SER A 55 -13.46 0.84 25.80
CA SER A 55 -13.57 1.23 27.21
C SER A 55 -14.98 1.77 27.49
N THR A 56 -15.95 0.87 27.62
CA THR A 56 -17.16 1.14 28.41
C THR A 56 -17.07 0.31 29.69
N THR A 57 -16.44 0.88 30.72
CA THR A 57 -16.64 0.37 32.09
C THR A 57 -17.23 1.51 32.90
N ALA A 58 -18.54 1.41 33.10
CA ALA A 58 -19.27 2.19 34.08
C ALA A 58 -18.67 1.91 35.46
N ASN A 59 -18.04 2.90 36.09
CA ASN A 59 -17.74 2.90 37.51
C ASN A 59 -17.88 4.35 38.01
N HIS A 60 -19.09 4.69 38.41
CA HIS A 60 -19.40 5.87 39.21
C HIS A 60 -19.46 5.41 40.66
N PRO A 61 -18.54 5.84 41.55
CA PRO A 61 -18.78 5.78 42.98
C PRO A 61 -19.37 7.11 43.46
N SER A 62 -20.32 6.98 44.39
CA SER A 62 -21.08 8.00 45.09
C SER A 62 -20.25 9.06 45.80
#